data_AF-A0A2V7NSL7-F1
#
_entry.id   AF-A0A2V7NSL7-F1
#
_cell.length_a   1.000
_cell.length_b   1.000
_cell.length_c   1.000
_cell.angle_alpha   90.00
_cell.angle_beta   90.00
_cell.angle_gamma   90.00
#
_symmetry.space_group_name_H-M   'P 1'
#
loop_
_entity.id
_entity.type
_entity.pdbx_description
1 polymer ?
#
loop_
_entity_poly.entity_id
_entity_poly.type
_entity_poly.pdbx_seq_one_letter_code
_entity_poly.pdbx_strand_id
1 'polypeptide(L)'
;MLQLGSNLLAMSDPKAAAEELPGMGHKFELFGVMVDDVDPDNATNDVISNVTTPTDLGFAFRSFPPGIQIAALDGQINLKYYFVAPRSCGGGSPRITLLVDANGDGQFGEGDFAAHGHVNPPSTLGCVPDVWHIEDMTDLMNRWEVTPGTALVPTCGPGGAPTMCTWDELEARVTAMYPNHRILAGFLLDGESCAFPFPPGCGKAYYDLLTLENRTLENRQDTVH
;
A
#
# COMPACT_ATOMS: atom_id res chain seq x y z
N MET A 1 0.92 10.47 -8.74
CA MET A 1 -0.04 9.47 -8.22
C MET A 1 -1.08 9.06 -9.25
N LEU A 2 -1.95 9.96 -9.77
CA LEU A 2 -2.95 9.58 -10.79
C LEU A 2 -2.37 8.74 -11.94
N GLN A 3 -1.32 9.27 -12.59
CA GLN A 3 -0.65 8.61 -13.70
C GLN A 3 0.06 7.31 -13.29
N LEU A 4 0.56 7.21 -12.05
CA LEU A 4 1.20 6.00 -11.55
C LEU A 4 0.16 4.89 -11.31
N GLY A 5 -0.99 5.23 -10.73
CA GLY A 5 -2.10 4.29 -10.51
C GLY A 5 -2.67 3.76 -11.82
N SER A 6 -2.97 4.65 -12.78
CA SER A 6 -3.46 4.23 -14.11
C SER A 6 -2.42 3.38 -14.85
N ASN A 7 -1.12 3.68 -14.73
CA ASN A 7 -0.07 2.86 -15.33
C ASN A 7 0.03 1.48 -14.70
N LEU A 8 -0.03 1.37 -13.36
CA LEU A 8 0.00 0.07 -12.67
C LEU A 8 -1.19 -0.81 -13.08
N LEU A 9 -2.39 -0.25 -13.11
CA LEU A 9 -3.59 -0.94 -13.59
C LEU A 9 -3.49 -1.38 -15.06
N ALA A 10 -2.78 -0.62 -15.89
CA ALA A 10 -2.57 -0.97 -17.30
C ALA A 10 -1.44 -1.99 -17.51
N MET A 11 -0.50 -2.08 -16.57
CA MET A 11 0.64 -2.98 -16.61
C MET A 11 0.33 -4.37 -16.06
N SER A 12 -0.74 -4.53 -15.28
CA SER A 12 -1.02 -5.79 -14.61
C SER A 12 -1.37 -6.93 -15.57
N ASP A 13 -0.76 -8.10 -15.35
CA ASP A 13 -1.02 -9.30 -16.16
C ASP A 13 -2.46 -9.81 -15.89
N PRO A 14 -3.28 -10.00 -16.93
CA PRO A 14 -4.57 -10.67 -16.80
C PRO A 14 -4.53 -12.04 -16.10
N LYS A 15 -3.38 -12.73 -16.09
CA LYS A 15 -3.16 -13.98 -15.35
C LYS A 15 -2.92 -13.76 -13.86
N ALA A 16 -2.29 -12.66 -13.47
CA ALA A 16 -2.22 -12.22 -12.07
C ALA A 16 -3.63 -11.89 -11.56
N ALA A 17 -4.45 -11.27 -12.44
CA ALA A 17 -5.87 -10.99 -12.24
C ALA A 17 -6.80 -12.21 -12.45
N ALA A 18 -6.27 -13.43 -12.56
CA ALA A 18 -7.09 -14.64 -12.50
C ALA A 18 -7.10 -15.14 -11.05
N GLU A 19 -8.29 -15.42 -10.51
CA GLU A 19 -8.40 -15.98 -9.18
C GLU A 19 -7.89 -17.43 -9.18
N GLU A 20 -6.97 -17.78 -8.27
CA GLU A 20 -6.46 -19.16 -8.21
C GLU A 20 -7.56 -20.15 -7.79
N LEU A 21 -8.42 -19.74 -6.86
CA LEU A 21 -9.58 -20.47 -6.36
C LEU A 21 -10.68 -19.47 -5.97
N PRO A 22 -11.97 -19.80 -6.17
CA PRO A 22 -13.07 -18.91 -5.81
C PRO A 22 -12.98 -18.45 -4.34
N GLY A 23 -12.92 -17.14 -4.13
CA GLY A 23 -12.83 -16.49 -2.82
C GLY A 23 -11.42 -16.24 -2.26
N MET A 24 -10.33 -16.62 -2.96
CA MET A 24 -8.95 -16.39 -2.51
C MET A 24 -8.31 -15.11 -3.08
N GLY A 25 -8.99 -14.42 -3.99
CA GLY A 25 -8.46 -13.23 -4.64
C GLY A 25 -7.23 -13.50 -5.52
N HIS A 26 -6.71 -12.40 -6.06
CA HIS A 26 -5.58 -12.38 -6.99
C HIS A 26 -4.24 -12.39 -6.25
N LYS A 27 -3.22 -12.96 -6.91
CA LYS A 27 -1.82 -12.90 -6.46
C LYS A 27 -1.30 -11.47 -6.46
N PHE A 28 -0.22 -11.25 -5.72
CA PHE A 28 0.55 -10.02 -5.77
C PHE A 28 1.49 -10.02 -6.97
N GLU A 29 1.36 -9.05 -7.83
CA GLU A 29 2.30 -8.81 -8.92
C GLU A 29 3.43 -7.90 -8.44
N LEU A 30 4.66 -8.35 -8.61
CA LEU A 30 5.86 -7.65 -8.19
C LEU A 30 6.37 -6.79 -9.33
N PHE A 31 6.45 -5.47 -9.12
CA PHE A 31 6.99 -4.54 -10.11
C PHE A 31 8.23 -3.81 -9.61
N GLY A 32 9.00 -3.30 -10.59
CA GLY A 32 10.17 -2.47 -10.35
C GLY A 32 11.28 -3.29 -9.70
N VAL A 33 11.74 -2.87 -8.53
CA VAL A 33 12.81 -3.57 -7.78
C VAL A 33 12.29 -4.55 -6.71
N MET A 34 10.98 -4.79 -6.65
CA MET A 34 10.42 -5.78 -5.74
C MET A 34 10.64 -7.19 -6.28
N VAL A 35 11.15 -8.10 -5.45
CA VAL A 35 11.49 -9.48 -5.83
C VAL A 35 11.15 -10.45 -4.71
N ASP A 36 10.93 -11.72 -5.06
CA ASP A 36 10.93 -12.80 -4.06
C ASP A 36 12.30 -12.93 -3.41
N ASP A 37 12.32 -13.19 -2.11
CA ASP A 37 13.52 -13.37 -1.31
C ASP A 37 13.24 -14.32 -0.13
N VAL A 38 14.19 -14.42 0.78
CA VAL A 38 14.10 -15.25 1.98
C VAL A 38 14.23 -14.38 3.22
N ASP A 39 13.45 -14.71 4.26
CA ASP A 39 13.49 -14.02 5.54
C ASP A 39 14.93 -14.00 6.09
N PRO A 40 15.49 -12.82 6.42
CA PRO A 40 16.86 -12.69 6.91
C PRO A 40 17.11 -13.46 8.22
N ASP A 41 16.08 -13.70 9.02
CA ASP A 41 16.17 -14.39 10.32
C ASP A 41 15.75 -15.88 10.22
N ASN A 42 15.10 -16.29 9.12
CA ASN A 42 14.62 -17.66 8.94
C ASN A 42 14.69 -18.13 7.48
N ALA A 43 15.73 -18.90 7.15
CA ALA A 43 15.97 -19.38 5.79
C ALA A 43 14.88 -20.31 5.19
N THR A 44 13.87 -20.73 5.98
CA THR A 44 12.75 -21.53 5.46
C THR A 44 11.49 -20.69 5.21
N ASN A 45 11.50 -19.39 5.52
CA ASN A 45 10.37 -18.49 5.29
C ASN A 45 10.62 -17.66 4.03
N ASP A 46 9.65 -17.68 3.13
CA ASP A 46 9.67 -16.89 1.90
C ASP A 46 9.12 -15.49 2.18
N VAL A 47 9.75 -14.47 1.64
CA VAL A 47 9.33 -13.07 1.79
C VAL A 47 9.48 -12.38 0.44
N ILE A 48 9.01 -11.13 0.33
CA ILE A 48 9.45 -10.24 -0.74
C ILE A 48 10.43 -9.22 -0.19
N SER A 49 11.22 -8.64 -1.08
CA SER A 49 12.21 -7.65 -0.69
C SER A 49 12.48 -6.67 -1.81
N ASN A 50 13.15 -5.58 -1.47
CA ASN A 50 13.77 -4.71 -2.46
C ASN A 50 15.04 -4.07 -1.92
N VAL A 51 15.86 -3.55 -2.83
CA VAL A 51 16.96 -2.64 -2.51
C VAL A 51 16.64 -1.32 -3.18
N THR A 52 16.29 -0.31 -2.39
CA THR A 52 15.87 0.98 -2.92
C THR A 52 17.07 1.89 -3.09
N THR A 53 17.23 2.45 -4.30
CA THR A 53 18.13 3.56 -4.62
C THR A 53 17.29 4.78 -5.00
N PRO A 54 17.86 6.00 -5.13
CA PRO A 54 17.05 7.22 -5.31
C PRO A 54 16.17 7.23 -6.57
N THR A 55 16.39 6.31 -7.52
CA THR A 55 15.61 6.19 -8.76
C THR A 55 14.70 4.97 -8.80
N ASP A 56 14.78 4.08 -7.82
CA ASP A 56 14.13 2.78 -7.87
C ASP A 56 12.88 2.75 -7.01
N LEU A 57 11.80 2.19 -7.56
CA LEU A 57 10.55 1.93 -6.88
C LEU A 57 10.25 0.44 -6.91
N GLY A 58 9.77 -0.10 -5.80
CA GLY A 58 9.27 -1.46 -5.70
C GLY A 58 7.78 -1.45 -5.40
N PHE A 59 7.04 -2.36 -6.06
CA PHE A 59 5.61 -2.52 -5.84
C PHE A 59 5.27 -3.98 -5.60
N ALA A 60 4.36 -4.25 -4.67
CA ALA A 60 3.60 -5.50 -4.64
C ALA A 60 2.12 -5.15 -4.80
N PHE A 61 1.57 -5.44 -5.97
CA PHE A 61 0.31 -4.91 -6.46
C PHE A 61 -0.75 -5.99 -6.59
N ARG A 62 -2.01 -5.67 -6.28
CA ARG A 62 -3.15 -6.49 -6.72
C ARG A 62 -4.38 -5.66 -7.01
N SER A 63 -5.13 -6.09 -8.01
CA SER A 63 -6.50 -5.62 -8.26
C SER A 63 -7.46 -6.26 -7.27
N PHE A 64 -8.50 -5.53 -6.90
CA PHE A 64 -9.56 -6.03 -6.01
C PHE A 64 -10.76 -6.51 -6.83
N PRO A 65 -11.59 -7.41 -6.26
CA PRO A 65 -12.85 -7.79 -6.89
C PRO A 65 -13.73 -6.57 -7.24
N PRO A 66 -14.47 -6.59 -8.36
CA PRO A 66 -15.33 -5.47 -8.74
C PRO A 66 -16.36 -5.13 -7.66
N GLY A 67 -16.48 -3.84 -7.34
CA GLY A 67 -17.51 -3.33 -6.44
C GLY A 67 -17.16 -3.34 -4.94
N ILE A 68 -15.93 -3.71 -4.58
CA ILE A 68 -15.44 -3.56 -3.21
C ILE A 68 -15.48 -2.08 -2.80
N GLN A 69 -16.13 -1.80 -1.66
CA GLN A 69 -16.12 -0.49 -1.01
C GLN A 69 -15.11 -0.47 0.12
N ILE A 70 -14.70 0.73 0.53
CA ILE A 70 -13.64 0.92 1.54
C ILE A 70 -13.94 0.20 2.86
N ALA A 71 -15.19 0.22 3.31
CA ALA A 71 -15.63 -0.46 4.55
C ALA A 71 -15.46 -2.00 4.52
N ALA A 72 -15.35 -2.61 3.34
CA ALA A 72 -15.07 -4.04 3.24
C ALA A 72 -13.62 -4.38 3.62
N LEU A 73 -12.74 -3.38 3.72
CA LEU A 73 -11.32 -3.54 4.02
C LEU A 73 -11.01 -3.43 5.52
N ASP A 74 -12.02 -3.18 6.37
CA ASP A 74 -11.87 -3.12 7.83
C ASP A 74 -11.22 -4.41 8.37
N GLY A 75 -10.07 -4.28 9.04
CA GLY A 75 -9.31 -5.41 9.55
C GLY A 75 -8.65 -6.28 8.47
N GLN A 76 -8.67 -5.85 7.20
CA GLN A 76 -8.15 -6.61 6.06
C GLN A 76 -6.97 -5.93 5.35
N ILE A 77 -6.27 -5.02 6.05
CA ILE A 77 -5.03 -4.43 5.55
C ILE A 77 -3.95 -4.56 6.62
N ASN A 78 -2.94 -5.39 6.36
CA ASN A 78 -1.85 -5.65 7.28
C ASN A 78 -0.50 -5.67 6.55
N LEU A 79 0.56 -5.34 7.27
CA LEU A 79 1.91 -5.36 6.73
C LEU A 79 2.91 -5.79 7.82
N LYS A 80 3.69 -6.83 7.54
CA LYS A 80 4.90 -7.14 8.30
C LYS A 80 6.12 -6.68 7.50
N TYR A 81 7.04 -5.96 8.14
CA TYR A 81 8.22 -5.39 7.47
C TYR A 81 9.48 -5.45 8.32
N TYR A 82 10.63 -5.47 7.66
CA TYR A 82 11.97 -5.42 8.24
C TYR A 82 12.85 -4.48 7.43
N PHE A 83 13.51 -3.52 8.07
CA PHE A 83 14.50 -2.67 7.42
C PHE A 83 15.91 -3.07 7.83
N VAL A 84 16.81 -3.24 6.86
CA VAL A 84 18.24 -3.44 7.16
C VAL A 84 18.88 -2.08 7.42
N ALA A 85 19.57 -1.91 8.56
CA ALA A 85 20.24 -0.65 8.86
C ALA A 85 21.19 -0.20 7.72
N PRO A 86 21.25 1.10 7.39
CA PRO A 86 20.69 2.24 8.13
C PRO A 86 19.27 2.65 7.68
N ARG A 87 18.55 1.78 6.95
CA ARG A 87 17.27 2.11 6.34
C ARG A 87 16.20 2.45 7.39
N SER A 88 15.35 3.44 7.08
CA SER A 88 14.17 3.80 7.87
C SER A 88 13.00 4.17 6.95
N CYS A 89 11.83 4.45 7.52
CA CYS A 89 10.62 4.80 6.75
C CYS A 89 10.53 6.28 6.32
N GLY A 90 11.64 7.02 6.38
CA GLY A 90 11.70 8.46 6.16
C GLY A 90 11.10 8.88 4.82
N GLY A 91 10.29 9.95 4.76
CA GLY A 91 9.64 10.32 3.49
C GLY A 91 8.42 9.45 3.14
N GLY A 92 7.95 8.62 4.07
CA GLY A 92 6.63 7.98 4.00
C GLY A 92 6.55 6.69 3.18
N SER A 93 7.68 6.07 2.82
CA SER A 93 7.72 4.71 2.27
C SER A 93 8.44 3.75 3.23
N PRO A 94 8.02 2.49 3.33
CA PRO A 94 6.93 1.84 2.60
C PRO A 94 5.55 2.36 3.03
N ARG A 95 4.58 2.24 2.14
CA ARG A 95 3.17 2.49 2.44
C ARG A 95 2.25 1.59 1.62
N ILE A 96 1.06 1.34 2.16
CA ILE A 96 -0.03 0.77 1.38
C ILE A 96 -0.73 1.90 0.63
N THR A 97 -0.98 1.72 -0.65
CA THR A 97 -1.76 2.65 -1.47
C THR A 97 -3.00 1.96 -2.02
N LEU A 98 -4.16 2.58 -1.85
CA LEU A 98 -5.43 2.17 -2.43
C LEU A 98 -5.81 3.12 -3.56
N LEU A 99 -6.26 2.57 -4.69
CA LEU A 99 -6.81 3.36 -5.80
C LEU A 99 -8.32 3.42 -5.65
N VAL A 100 -8.83 4.63 -5.37
CA VAL A 100 -10.25 4.89 -5.12
C VAL A 100 -10.87 5.50 -6.36
N ASP A 101 -11.71 4.71 -7.04
CA ASP A 101 -12.66 5.18 -8.04
C ASP A 101 -13.80 5.87 -7.29
N ALA A 102 -13.83 7.19 -7.37
CA ALA A 102 -14.72 8.05 -6.63
C ALA A 102 -16.12 8.11 -7.25
N ASN A 103 -16.22 7.89 -8.57
CA ASN A 103 -17.46 8.04 -9.31
C ASN A 103 -18.20 6.69 -9.51
N GLY A 104 -17.51 5.56 -9.31
CA GLY A 104 -18.04 4.20 -9.38
C GLY A 104 -18.10 3.60 -10.79
N ASP A 105 -17.44 4.19 -11.78
CA ASP A 105 -17.47 3.75 -13.19
C ASP A 105 -16.56 2.53 -13.46
N GLY A 106 -15.75 2.14 -12.49
CA GLY A 106 -14.82 1.01 -12.57
C GLY A 106 -13.49 1.33 -13.24
N GLN A 107 -13.18 2.61 -13.48
CA GLN A 107 -11.93 3.08 -14.04
C GLN A 107 -11.23 4.04 -13.08
N PHE A 108 -9.91 4.14 -13.19
CA PHE A 108 -9.13 5.12 -12.44
C PHE A 108 -8.74 6.27 -13.36
N GLY A 109 -9.36 7.43 -13.15
CA GLY A 109 -9.28 8.60 -14.02
C GLY A 109 -9.50 9.93 -13.28
N GLU A 110 -10.11 10.89 -13.98
CA GLU A 110 -10.30 12.25 -13.46
C GLU A 110 -11.36 12.27 -12.35
N GLY A 111 -11.03 12.88 -11.21
CA GLY A 111 -11.89 12.93 -10.03
C GLY A 111 -11.65 11.81 -9.02
N ASP A 112 -10.85 10.80 -9.41
CA ASP A 112 -10.43 9.71 -8.54
C ASP A 112 -9.19 10.10 -7.72
N PHE A 113 -8.91 9.31 -6.69
CA PHE A 113 -7.84 9.62 -5.74
C PHE A 113 -7.19 8.37 -5.17
N ALA A 114 -6.03 8.55 -4.57
CA ALA A 114 -5.32 7.49 -3.87
C ALA A 114 -5.32 7.74 -2.37
N ALA A 115 -5.54 6.70 -1.58
CA ALA A 115 -5.37 6.72 -0.12
C ALA A 115 -4.09 5.98 0.25
N HIS A 116 -3.33 6.54 1.20
CA HIS A 116 -1.97 6.12 1.54
C HIS A 116 -1.86 5.82 3.02
N GLY A 117 -1.71 4.55 3.39
CA GLY A 117 -1.48 4.09 4.76
C GLY A 117 0.01 3.94 5.03
N HIS A 118 0.56 4.78 5.90
CA HIS A 118 1.98 4.75 6.26
C HIS A 118 2.26 3.85 7.47
N VAL A 119 3.49 3.32 7.53
CA VAL A 119 4.01 2.61 8.71
C VAL A 119 4.50 3.59 9.79
N ASN A 120 4.64 3.13 11.03
CA ASN A 120 5.13 3.92 12.17
C ASN A 120 4.33 5.20 12.51
N PRO A 121 2.99 5.15 12.51
CA PRO A 121 2.18 6.33 12.79
C PRO A 121 2.39 6.86 14.23
N PRO A 122 2.14 8.16 14.46
CA PRO A 122 1.71 9.18 13.49
C PRO A 122 2.89 9.81 12.73
N SER A 123 4.05 9.16 12.74
CA SER A 123 5.26 9.63 12.09
C SER A 123 5.43 8.95 10.74
N THR A 124 6.08 9.62 9.80
CA THR A 124 6.61 8.99 8.58
C THR A 124 8.13 8.89 8.63
N LEU A 125 8.71 8.94 9.82
CA LEU A 125 10.15 8.93 10.08
C LEU A 125 10.46 8.05 11.30
N GLY A 126 11.66 7.47 11.34
CA GLY A 126 12.21 6.89 12.57
C GLY A 126 11.81 5.44 12.85
N CYS A 127 11.37 4.70 11.82
CA CYS A 127 11.24 3.26 11.93
C CYS A 127 12.56 2.63 12.37
N VAL A 128 12.46 1.72 13.33
CA VAL A 128 13.59 1.01 13.93
C VAL A 128 14.07 -0.07 12.96
N PRO A 129 15.34 -0.04 12.51
CA PRO A 129 15.89 -1.10 11.66
C PRO A 129 16.24 -2.35 12.47
N ASP A 130 16.60 -3.40 11.74
CA ASP A 130 17.10 -4.69 12.20
C ASP A 130 16.14 -5.44 13.15
N VAL A 131 14.83 -5.22 12.98
CA VAL A 131 13.76 -5.93 13.70
C VAL A 131 12.51 -6.00 12.84
N TRP A 132 11.78 -7.11 12.96
CA TRP A 132 10.47 -7.28 12.34
C TRP A 132 9.40 -6.46 13.07
N HIS A 133 8.61 -5.70 12.31
CA HIS A 133 7.43 -4.98 12.77
C HIS A 133 6.19 -5.57 12.10
N ILE A 134 5.05 -5.51 12.79
CA ILE A 134 3.74 -5.91 12.25
C ILE A 134 2.79 -4.74 12.51
N GLU A 135 2.14 -4.28 11.44
CA GLU A 135 1.22 -3.15 11.46
C GLU A 135 -0.16 -3.61 11.01
N ASP A 136 -1.16 -3.34 11.83
CA ASP A 136 -2.56 -3.28 11.39
C ASP A 136 -2.77 -1.91 10.77
N MET A 137 -3.03 -1.89 9.47
CA MET A 137 -3.17 -0.64 8.71
C MET A 137 -4.60 -0.08 8.82
N THR A 138 -5.52 -0.77 9.48
CA THR A 138 -6.89 -0.33 9.75
C THR A 138 -7.13 0.04 11.21
N ASP A 139 -6.05 0.22 11.97
CA ASP A 139 -6.12 0.61 13.37
C ASP A 139 -6.55 2.09 13.59
N LEU A 140 -6.65 2.47 14.86
CA LEU A 140 -7.05 3.81 15.29
C LEU A 140 -5.89 4.82 15.26
N MET A 141 -4.77 4.50 14.61
CA MET A 141 -3.62 5.41 14.53
C MET A 141 -3.76 6.34 13.31
N ASN A 142 -3.27 7.57 13.45
CA ASN A 142 -3.25 8.54 12.35
C ASN A 142 -2.19 8.14 11.31
N ARG A 143 -2.57 7.30 10.36
CA ARG A 143 -1.66 6.72 9.36
C ARG A 143 -2.05 6.97 7.91
N TRP A 144 -3.28 7.44 7.65
CA TRP A 144 -3.79 7.56 6.29
C TRP A 144 -3.76 9.00 5.77
N GLU A 145 -3.27 9.19 4.56
CA GLU A 145 -3.43 10.46 3.82
C GLU A 145 -4.06 10.20 2.45
N VAL A 146 -4.56 11.25 1.80
CA VAL A 146 -5.21 11.16 0.49
C VAL A 146 -4.53 12.09 -0.51
N THR A 147 -4.27 11.61 -1.72
CA THR A 147 -3.75 12.41 -2.83
C THR A 147 -4.62 12.30 -4.09
N PRO A 148 -4.77 13.38 -4.89
CA PRO A 148 -4.17 14.70 -4.69
C PRO A 148 -4.88 15.48 -3.58
N GLY A 149 -4.13 16.15 -2.69
CA GLY A 149 -4.70 16.97 -1.62
C GLY A 149 -5.43 18.20 -2.19
N THR A 150 -6.74 18.06 -2.44
CA THR A 150 -7.60 19.10 -3.01
C THR A 150 -8.92 19.18 -2.22
N ALA A 151 -9.66 20.28 -2.37
CA ALA A 151 -10.98 20.42 -1.75
C ALA A 151 -12.02 19.41 -2.29
N LEU A 152 -11.69 18.70 -3.38
CA LEU A 152 -12.55 17.75 -4.07
C LEU A 152 -12.26 16.30 -3.69
N VAL A 153 -11.40 16.05 -2.70
CA VAL A 153 -11.13 14.71 -2.14
C VAL A 153 -11.28 14.75 -0.61
N PRO A 154 -11.44 13.60 0.07
CA PRO A 154 -11.48 13.55 1.52
C PRO A 154 -10.20 14.14 2.12
N THR A 155 -10.34 15.19 2.94
CA THR A 155 -9.21 15.70 3.73
C THR A 155 -9.14 14.96 5.06
N CYS A 156 -7.96 14.51 5.42
CA CYS A 156 -7.69 13.87 6.71
C CYS A 156 -7.28 14.95 7.75
N GLY A 157 -8.08 15.12 8.82
CA GLY A 157 -7.87 16.12 9.87
C GLY A 157 -9.04 17.10 10.14
N PRO A 158 -9.03 17.83 11.28
CA PRO A 158 -9.94 18.95 11.52
C PRO A 158 -9.58 20.15 10.63
N GLY A 159 -10.56 20.71 9.92
CA GLY A 159 -10.41 21.98 9.20
C GLY A 159 -9.66 21.93 7.87
N GLY A 160 -9.47 20.75 7.26
CA GLY A 160 -8.90 20.64 5.90
C GLY A 160 -7.38 20.79 5.81
N ALA A 161 -6.65 20.68 6.93
CA ALA A 161 -5.20 20.53 6.89
C ALA A 161 -4.82 19.15 6.30
N PRO A 162 -3.74 19.02 5.51
CA PRO A 162 -3.20 17.73 5.10
C PRO A 162 -2.53 17.08 6.32
N THR A 163 -3.33 16.45 7.16
CA THR A 163 -2.85 15.62 8.26
C THR A 163 -3.24 14.18 8.01
N MET A 164 -2.55 13.25 8.66
CA MET A 164 -2.92 11.84 8.59
C MET A 164 -4.23 11.64 9.39
N CYS A 165 -5.11 10.76 8.92
CA CYS A 165 -6.35 10.36 9.58
C CYS A 165 -6.24 8.91 10.07
N THR A 166 -7.13 8.54 10.97
CA THR A 166 -7.37 7.12 11.28
C THR A 166 -8.10 6.44 10.12
N TRP A 167 -8.12 5.11 10.13
CA TRP A 167 -8.91 4.34 9.17
C TRP A 167 -10.40 4.71 9.23
N ASP A 168 -11.01 4.70 10.41
CA ASP A 168 -12.42 5.05 10.62
C ASP A 168 -12.78 6.45 10.05
N GLU A 169 -11.87 7.43 10.22
CA GLU A 169 -12.08 8.76 9.67
C GLU A 169 -12.02 8.80 8.15
N LEU A 170 -11.08 8.05 7.54
CA LEU A 170 -10.99 7.91 6.10
C LEU A 170 -12.23 7.23 5.54
N GLU A 171 -12.59 6.07 6.09
CA GLU A 171 -13.75 5.26 5.69
C GLU A 171 -15.04 6.08 5.74
N ALA A 172 -15.29 6.77 6.86
CA ALA A 172 -16.47 7.59 7.04
C ALA A 172 -16.55 8.73 6.00
N ARG A 173 -15.43 9.38 5.70
CA ARG A 173 -15.40 10.50 4.72
C ARG A 173 -15.55 10.01 3.29
N VAL A 174 -14.86 8.94 2.91
CA VAL A 174 -14.97 8.33 1.57
C VAL A 174 -16.42 7.88 1.34
N THR A 175 -17.00 7.17 2.30
CA THR A 175 -18.39 6.68 2.21
C THR A 175 -19.41 7.83 2.15
N ALA A 176 -19.19 8.91 2.91
CA ALA A 176 -20.10 10.06 2.90
C ALA A 176 -20.01 10.91 1.62
N MET A 177 -18.80 11.13 1.09
CA MET A 177 -18.58 11.98 -0.08
C MET A 177 -18.81 11.23 -1.40
N TYR A 178 -18.54 9.93 -1.43
CA TYR A 178 -18.59 9.09 -2.64
C TYR A 178 -19.35 7.79 -2.36
N PRO A 179 -20.69 7.84 -2.21
CA PRO A 179 -21.46 6.64 -1.84
C PRO A 179 -21.38 5.49 -2.86
N ASN A 180 -20.99 5.78 -4.10
CA ASN A 180 -20.82 4.79 -5.18
C ASN A 180 -19.37 4.39 -5.42
N HIS A 181 -18.43 4.84 -4.57
CA HIS A 181 -17.01 4.57 -4.77
C HIS A 181 -16.70 3.08 -4.86
N ARG A 182 -15.56 2.79 -5.48
CA ARG A 182 -14.98 1.47 -5.54
C ARG A 182 -13.49 1.54 -5.23
N ILE A 183 -12.98 0.53 -4.55
CA ILE A 183 -11.54 0.33 -4.41
C ILE A 183 -11.11 -0.61 -5.52
N LEU A 184 -10.35 -0.10 -6.49
CA LEU A 184 -9.98 -0.85 -7.69
C LEU A 184 -8.77 -1.77 -7.45
N ALA A 185 -7.83 -1.30 -6.64
CA ALA A 185 -6.59 -2.00 -6.37
C ALA A 185 -5.95 -1.50 -5.07
N GLY A 186 -5.06 -2.33 -4.53
CA GLY A 186 -4.19 -1.96 -3.44
C GLY A 186 -2.76 -2.44 -3.72
N PHE A 187 -1.77 -1.70 -3.23
CA PHE A 187 -0.38 -2.08 -3.38
C PHE A 187 0.52 -1.58 -2.27
N LEU A 188 1.51 -2.39 -1.91
CA LEU A 188 2.69 -1.91 -1.19
C LEU A 188 3.54 -1.10 -2.16
N LEU A 189 3.84 0.15 -1.81
CA LEU A 189 4.74 1.03 -2.54
C LEU A 189 5.94 1.36 -1.67
N ASP A 190 7.12 1.22 -2.26
CA ASP A 190 8.35 1.51 -1.57
C ASP A 190 9.47 2.03 -2.49
N GLY A 191 10.40 2.81 -1.92
CA GLY A 191 11.53 3.42 -2.62
C GLY A 191 11.51 4.94 -2.70
N GLU A 192 10.34 5.58 -2.61
CA GLU A 192 10.24 7.05 -2.62
C GLU A 192 10.97 7.70 -1.44
N SER A 193 11.03 7.02 -0.30
CA SER A 193 11.82 7.43 0.87
C SER A 193 13.29 7.73 0.54
N CYS A 194 13.84 7.02 -0.45
CA CYS A 194 15.22 7.17 -0.88
C CYS A 194 15.46 8.43 -1.76
N ALA A 195 14.40 9.04 -2.28
CA ALA A 195 14.47 10.31 -3.01
C ALA A 195 14.48 11.54 -2.06
N PHE A 196 14.15 11.37 -0.78
CA PHE A 196 14.10 12.45 0.20
C PHE A 196 15.35 12.50 1.10
N PRO A 197 15.92 13.69 1.39
CA PRO A 197 17.25 13.78 1.98
C PRO A 197 17.39 13.49 3.50
N PHE A 198 16.35 13.11 4.27
CA PHE A 198 16.48 12.95 5.74
C PHE A 198 15.44 12.02 6.41
N PRO A 199 15.84 10.99 7.20
CA PRO A 199 17.09 10.20 7.14
C PRO A 199 17.12 9.29 5.89
N PRO A 200 18.24 8.61 5.55
CA PRO A 200 18.29 7.74 4.38
C PRO A 200 17.22 6.64 4.44
N GLY A 201 16.20 6.73 3.58
CA GLY A 201 15.21 5.67 3.37
C GLY A 201 15.68 4.56 2.42
N CYS A 202 16.90 4.70 1.90
CA CYS A 202 17.51 3.79 0.95
C CYS A 202 18.00 2.50 1.60
N GLY A 203 18.15 1.46 0.78
CA GLY A 203 18.77 0.20 1.18
C GLY A 203 17.80 -0.96 1.14
N LYS A 204 18.16 -2.05 1.81
CA LYS A 204 17.40 -3.31 1.78
C LYS A 204 16.22 -3.27 2.76
N ALA A 205 15.05 -3.73 2.31
CA ALA A 205 13.92 -4.06 3.17
C ALA A 205 13.32 -5.41 2.76
N TYR A 206 12.65 -6.04 3.72
CA TYR A 206 11.86 -7.25 3.52
C TYR A 206 10.43 -7.00 3.96
N TYR A 207 9.49 -7.67 3.30
CA TYR A 207 8.07 -7.62 3.56
C TYR A 207 7.47 -9.01 3.54
N ASP A 208 6.58 -9.24 4.47
CA ASP A 208 5.91 -10.52 4.70
C ASP A 208 4.49 -10.21 5.23
N LEU A 209 3.62 -11.22 5.28
CA LEU A 209 2.24 -11.11 5.77
C LEU A 209 1.52 -9.85 5.26
N LEU A 210 1.73 -9.53 3.97
CA LEU A 210 1.05 -8.41 3.32
C LEU A 210 -0.37 -8.86 3.01
N THR A 211 -1.33 -8.42 3.82
CA THR A 211 -2.75 -8.66 3.59
C THR A 211 -3.36 -7.45 2.92
N LEU A 212 -4.04 -7.68 1.80
CA LEU A 212 -4.98 -6.74 1.23
C LEU A 212 -6.27 -7.52 0.94
N GLU A 213 -7.37 -7.14 1.58
CA GLU A 213 -8.66 -7.81 1.47
C GLU A 213 -8.54 -9.33 1.76
N ASN A 214 -8.93 -10.20 0.84
CA ASN A 214 -8.99 -11.65 1.06
C ASN A 214 -7.68 -12.39 0.75
N ARG A 215 -6.61 -11.68 0.36
CA ARG A 215 -5.31 -12.28 0.04
C ARG A 215 -4.23 -11.79 1.00
N THR A 216 -3.48 -12.75 1.54
CA THR A 216 -2.22 -12.50 2.25
C THR A 216 -1.07 -13.06 1.44
N LEU A 217 0.01 -12.30 1.33
CA LEU A 217 1.31 -12.77 0.87
C LEU A 217 2.03 -13.39 2.06
N GLU A 218 2.20 -14.70 2.03
CA GLU A 218 2.91 -15.48 3.07
C GLU A 218 3.97 -16.41 2.47
N ASN A 219 4.03 -16.54 1.13
CA ASN A 219 5.07 -17.29 0.45
C ASN A 219 5.22 -16.88 -1.03
N ARG A 220 6.25 -17.43 -1.70
CA ARG A 220 6.55 -17.14 -3.13
C ARG A 220 5.47 -17.57 -4.13
N GLN A 221 4.51 -18.40 -3.71
CA GLN A 221 3.40 -18.82 -4.58
C GLN A 221 2.31 -17.76 -4.61
N ASP A 222 2.32 -16.80 -3.68
CA ASP A 222 1.42 -15.65 -3.65
C ASP A 222 1.85 -14.52 -4.58
N THR A 223 2.99 -14.67 -5.25
CA THR A 223 3.58 -13.65 -6.12
C THR A 223 3.64 -14.08 -7.58
N VAL A 224 3.68 -13.08 -8.46
CA VAL A 224 3.96 -13.19 -9.90
C VAL A 224 4.81 -11.99 -10.34
N HIS A 225 5.48 -12.10 -11.50
CA HIS A 225 6.45 -11.14 -12.03
C HIS A 225 6.12 -10.77 -13.47
#